data_AF-A0A141RLN1-F1
#
_entry.id   AF-A0A141RLN1-F1
#
_cell.length_a   1.000
_cell.length_b   1.000
_cell.length_c   1.000
_cell.angle_alpha   90.00
_cell.angle_beta   90.00
_cell.angle_gamma   90.00
#
_symmetry.space_group_name_H-M   'P 1'
#
loop_
_entity.id
_entity.type
_entity.pdbx_description
1 polymer ?
#
loop_
_entity_poly.entity_id
_entity_poly.type
_entity_poly.pdbx_seq_one_letter_code
_entity_poly.pdbx_strand_id
1 'polypeptide(L)'
;MMSRRNNDAITIHSILSWIEDNLESPLSLEKVSERSGYSKWHLQRMFKKETGHSLGQYIRSRKLTEIAQKLKQSNEPILYLAERYGFESQQTLTRTFKNYFDVPPHKYRITNVPGESRYLHPLITDVNRLYYQRRIEEIMKLFAAAAIVLLALASGQSYAEQTSTPVRHNNRDAMIIPSEHNDSPFDFNHMASGSDKSDELGVPYYNQQGL
;
A
#
# COMPACT_ATOMS: atom_id res chain seq x y z
N MET A 1 15.96 1.39 -5.26
CA MET A 1 16.46 0.00 -5.29
C MET A 1 15.26 -0.95 -5.15
N MET A 2 14.84 -1.66 -6.20
CA MET A 2 13.75 -2.64 -6.10
C MET A 2 14.20 -3.78 -5.18
N SER A 3 13.48 -4.03 -4.08
CA SER A 3 13.80 -5.11 -3.15
C SER A 3 13.75 -6.47 -3.86
N ARG A 4 14.66 -7.40 -3.55
CA ARG A 4 14.70 -8.76 -4.14
C ARG A 4 13.33 -9.45 -4.13
N ARG A 5 12.51 -9.23 -3.09
CA ARG A 5 11.14 -9.76 -2.97
C ARG A 5 10.19 -9.30 -4.10
N ASN A 6 10.39 -8.09 -4.64
CA ASN A 6 9.54 -7.58 -5.72
C ASN A 6 9.87 -8.23 -7.07
N ASN A 7 11.14 -8.59 -7.30
CA ASN A 7 11.54 -9.31 -8.51
C ASN A 7 11.03 -10.75 -8.51
N ASP A 8 11.08 -11.43 -7.34
CA ASP A 8 10.54 -12.78 -7.20
C ASP A 8 9.05 -12.81 -7.58
N ALA A 9 8.27 -11.87 -7.05
CA ALA A 9 6.86 -11.76 -7.36
C ALA A 9 6.64 -11.58 -8.87
N ILE A 10 7.30 -10.62 -9.52
CA ILE A 10 7.16 -10.36 -10.96
C ILE A 10 7.47 -11.62 -11.79
N THR A 11 8.55 -12.33 -11.47
CA THR A 11 8.89 -13.60 -12.13
C THR A 11 7.81 -14.65 -11.91
N ILE A 12 7.30 -14.82 -10.69
CA ILE A 12 6.25 -15.82 -10.42
C ILE A 12 4.96 -15.49 -11.18
N HIS A 13 4.59 -14.23 -11.35
CA HIS A 13 3.43 -13.85 -12.16
C HIS A 13 3.60 -14.23 -13.63
N SER A 14 4.76 -13.94 -14.22
CA SER A 14 5.01 -14.28 -15.62
C SER A 14 5.02 -15.80 -15.84
N ILE A 15 5.55 -16.56 -14.86
CA ILE A 15 5.51 -18.01 -14.86
C ILE A 15 4.09 -18.54 -14.70
N LEU A 16 3.26 -17.97 -13.83
CA LEU A 16 1.85 -18.33 -13.70
C LEU A 16 1.11 -18.13 -15.03
N SER A 17 1.23 -16.95 -15.64
CA SER A 17 0.64 -16.66 -16.97
C SER A 17 1.05 -17.70 -17.99
N TRP A 18 2.36 -17.97 -18.08
CA TRP A 18 2.84 -18.93 -19.05
C TRP A 18 2.33 -20.35 -18.81
N ILE A 19 2.24 -20.79 -17.55
CA ILE A 19 1.69 -22.12 -17.22
C ILE A 19 0.26 -22.22 -17.72
N GLU A 20 -0.57 -21.20 -17.48
CA GLU A 20 -1.98 -21.16 -17.92
C GLU A 20 -2.11 -21.29 -19.43
N ASP A 21 -1.30 -20.53 -20.17
CA ASP A 21 -1.30 -20.56 -21.63
C ASP A 21 -0.81 -21.91 -22.21
N ASN A 22 -0.21 -22.77 -21.38
CA ASN A 22 0.45 -24.01 -21.81
C ASN A 22 -0.10 -25.27 -21.12
N LEU A 23 -1.22 -25.18 -20.37
CA LEU A 23 -1.79 -26.32 -19.63
C LEU A 23 -2.18 -27.50 -20.53
N GLU A 24 -2.66 -27.23 -21.75
CA GLU A 24 -3.03 -28.24 -22.74
C GLU A 24 -1.84 -28.87 -23.48
N SER A 25 -0.62 -28.75 -22.92
CA SER A 25 0.58 -29.34 -23.50
C SER A 25 1.37 -30.17 -22.47
N PRO A 26 2.27 -31.05 -22.93
CA PRO A 26 3.25 -31.72 -22.08
C PRO A 26 4.22 -30.71 -21.44
N LEU A 27 3.80 -30.18 -20.29
CA LEU A 27 4.58 -29.32 -19.40
C LEU A 27 5.46 -30.19 -18.49
N SER A 28 6.77 -30.11 -18.68
CA SER A 28 7.76 -30.62 -17.73
C SER A 28 8.22 -29.49 -16.81
N LEU A 29 8.63 -29.83 -15.58
CA LEU A 29 9.18 -28.84 -14.65
C LEU A 29 10.48 -28.21 -15.18
N GLU A 30 11.20 -28.97 -16.01
CA GLU A 30 12.42 -28.57 -16.67
C GLU A 30 12.15 -27.41 -17.64
N LYS A 31 11.11 -27.51 -18.49
CA LYS A 31 10.71 -26.43 -19.41
C LYS A 31 10.30 -25.15 -18.65
N VAL A 32 9.59 -25.30 -17.53
CA VAL A 32 9.20 -24.14 -16.70
C VAL A 32 10.43 -23.46 -16.10
N SER A 33 11.41 -24.27 -15.67
CA SER A 33 12.65 -23.77 -15.07
C SER A 33 13.53 -23.06 -16.10
N GLU A 34 13.72 -23.65 -17.26
CA GLU A 34 14.47 -23.08 -18.39
C GLU A 34 13.92 -21.71 -18.78
N ARG A 35 12.58 -21.58 -18.92
CA ARG A 35 11.94 -20.30 -19.22
C ARG A 35 12.16 -19.24 -18.15
N SER A 36 12.21 -19.65 -16.88
CA SER A 36 12.39 -18.71 -15.76
C SER A 36 13.81 -18.15 -15.65
N GLY A 37 14.80 -18.79 -16.29
CA GLY A 37 16.22 -18.48 -16.09
C GLY A 37 16.77 -18.94 -14.73
N TYR A 38 15.95 -19.59 -13.89
CA TYR A 38 16.35 -20.11 -12.59
C TYR A 38 16.48 -21.63 -12.60
N SER A 39 17.31 -22.15 -11.70
CA SER A 39 17.34 -23.59 -11.44
C SER A 39 15.99 -24.08 -10.92
N LYS A 40 15.66 -25.34 -11.22
CA LYS A 40 14.41 -25.99 -10.79
C LYS A 40 14.15 -25.85 -9.29
N TRP A 41 15.17 -26.08 -8.47
CA TRP A 41 15.05 -25.97 -7.02
C TRP A 41 14.72 -24.54 -6.57
N HIS A 42 15.39 -23.54 -7.17
CA HIS A 42 15.16 -22.15 -6.82
C HIS A 42 13.75 -21.71 -7.23
N LEU A 43 13.33 -22.03 -8.46
CA LEU A 43 12.00 -21.74 -8.95
C LEU A 43 10.92 -22.39 -8.08
N GLN A 44 11.08 -23.65 -7.69
CA GLN A 44 10.11 -24.33 -6.82
C GLN A 44 10.00 -23.67 -5.44
N ARG A 45 11.13 -23.23 -4.85
CA ARG A 45 11.13 -22.51 -3.58
C ARG A 45 10.46 -21.14 -3.70
N MET A 46 10.80 -20.37 -4.73
CA MET A 46 10.17 -19.08 -5.01
C MET A 46 8.67 -19.23 -5.21
N PHE A 47 8.26 -20.17 -6.07
CA PHE A 47 6.86 -20.41 -6.38
C PHE A 47 6.07 -20.76 -5.12
N LYS A 48 6.59 -21.66 -4.27
CA LYS A 48 5.94 -22.02 -3.01
C LYS A 48 5.88 -20.86 -2.01
N LYS A 49 6.93 -20.04 -1.95
CA LYS A 49 6.97 -18.85 -1.09
C LYS A 49 5.94 -17.81 -1.49
N GLU A 50 5.79 -17.56 -2.79
CA GLU A 50 4.89 -16.52 -3.31
C GLU A 50 3.43 -16.99 -3.41
N THR A 51 3.18 -18.27 -3.69
CA THR A 51 1.82 -18.80 -3.95
C THR A 51 1.26 -19.71 -2.85
N GLY A 52 2.09 -20.17 -1.91
CA GLY A 52 1.74 -21.22 -0.95
C GLY A 52 1.66 -22.64 -1.54
N HIS A 53 1.72 -22.80 -2.86
CA HIS A 53 1.55 -24.07 -3.55
C HIS A 53 2.89 -24.63 -4.05
N SER A 54 3.03 -25.95 -4.10
CA SER A 54 4.15 -26.51 -4.87
C SER A 54 3.86 -26.37 -6.38
N LEU A 55 4.88 -26.00 -7.16
CA LEU A 55 4.73 -25.78 -8.61
C LEU A 55 4.10 -27.00 -9.33
N GLY A 56 4.60 -28.21 -9.03
CA GLY A 56 4.08 -29.43 -9.65
C GLY A 56 2.64 -29.76 -9.24
N GLN A 57 2.27 -29.49 -7.98
CA GLN A 57 0.88 -29.66 -7.53
C GLN A 57 -0.04 -28.64 -8.18
N TYR A 58 0.40 -27.38 -8.31
CA TYR A 58 -0.35 -26.34 -8.99
C TYR A 58 -0.68 -26.74 -10.43
N ILE A 59 0.34 -27.05 -11.23
CA ILE A 59 0.17 -27.47 -12.63
C ILE A 59 -0.79 -28.66 -12.73
N ARG A 60 -0.59 -29.69 -11.91
CA ARG A 60 -1.44 -30.90 -11.92
C ARG A 60 -2.89 -30.58 -11.58
N SER A 61 -3.13 -29.80 -10.51
CA SER A 61 -4.47 -29.46 -10.05
C SER A 61 -5.22 -28.60 -11.07
N ARG A 62 -4.50 -27.69 -11.75
CA ARG A 62 -5.04 -26.92 -12.87
C ARG A 62 -5.40 -27.78 -14.07
N LYS A 63 -4.51 -28.66 -14.53
CA LYS A 63 -4.83 -29.62 -15.60
C LYS A 63 -6.07 -30.47 -15.28
N LEU A 64 -6.19 -30.95 -14.05
CA LEU A 64 -7.35 -31.74 -13.62
C LEU A 64 -8.65 -30.92 -13.62
N THR A 65 -8.58 -29.64 -13.21
CA THR A 65 -9.72 -28.73 -13.25
C THR A 65 -10.20 -28.48 -14.68
N GLU A 66 -9.28 -28.18 -15.60
CA GLU A 66 -9.61 -27.98 -17.03
C GLU A 66 -10.20 -29.25 -17.66
N ILE A 67 -9.63 -30.42 -17.36
CA ILE A 67 -10.17 -31.70 -17.81
C ILE A 67 -11.58 -31.91 -17.25
N ALA A 68 -11.82 -31.61 -15.97
CA ALA A 68 -13.15 -31.74 -15.36
C ALA A 68 -14.19 -30.86 -16.07
N GLN A 69 -13.82 -29.63 -16.45
CA GLN A 69 -14.68 -28.74 -17.23
C GLN A 69 -14.95 -29.30 -18.63
N LYS A 70 -13.91 -29.76 -19.36
CA LYS A 70 -14.10 -30.39 -20.68
C LYS A 70 -14.97 -31.64 -20.61
N LEU A 71 -14.83 -32.46 -19.57
CA LEU A 71 -15.69 -33.63 -19.36
C LEU A 71 -17.17 -33.26 -19.17
N LYS A 72 -17.48 -32.04 -18.72
CA LYS A 72 -18.85 -31.55 -18.56
C LYS A 72 -19.40 -30.84 -19.78
N GLN A 73 -18.52 -30.22 -20.57
CA GLN A 73 -18.89 -29.34 -21.67
C GLN A 73 -18.78 -30.02 -23.04
N SER A 74 -18.02 -31.12 -23.15
CA SER A 74 -17.77 -31.82 -24.41
C SER A 74 -17.79 -33.34 -24.25
N ASN A 75 -17.84 -34.03 -25.40
CA ASN A 75 -17.75 -35.49 -25.50
C ASN A 75 -16.34 -35.98 -25.90
N GLU A 76 -15.30 -35.15 -25.69
CA GLU A 76 -13.91 -35.52 -25.98
C GLU A 76 -13.53 -36.86 -25.30
N PRO A 77 -12.90 -37.82 -25.99
CA PRO A 77 -12.49 -39.09 -25.39
C PRO A 77 -11.53 -38.89 -24.21
N ILE A 78 -11.67 -39.70 -23.15
CA ILE A 78 -10.80 -39.59 -21.96
C ILE A 78 -9.33 -39.85 -22.34
N LEU A 79 -9.08 -40.79 -23.26
CA LEU A 79 -7.74 -41.04 -23.80
C LEU A 79 -7.15 -39.80 -24.48
N TYR A 80 -7.94 -39.12 -25.31
CA TYR A 80 -7.53 -37.88 -25.99
C TYR A 80 -7.23 -36.77 -24.98
N LEU A 81 -8.08 -36.60 -23.96
CA LEU A 81 -7.83 -35.64 -22.88
C LEU A 81 -6.55 -35.99 -22.09
N ALA A 82 -6.26 -37.28 -21.87
CA ALA A 82 -5.02 -37.69 -21.23
C ALA A 82 -3.80 -37.26 -22.05
N GLU A 83 -3.78 -37.58 -23.33
CA GLU A 83 -2.69 -37.24 -24.25
C GLU A 83 -2.50 -35.72 -24.39
N ARG A 84 -3.60 -34.99 -24.66
CA ARG A 84 -3.60 -33.52 -24.82
C ARG A 84 -2.99 -32.85 -23.58
N TYR A 85 -3.39 -33.25 -22.38
CA TYR A 85 -2.85 -32.69 -21.14
C TYR A 85 -1.52 -33.33 -20.69
N GLY A 86 -0.89 -34.15 -21.52
CA GLY A 86 0.45 -34.71 -21.28
C GLY A 86 0.50 -35.78 -20.19
N PHE A 87 -0.58 -36.52 -19.98
CA PHE A 87 -0.57 -37.75 -19.17
C PHE A 87 -0.08 -38.91 -20.02
N GLU A 88 0.84 -39.72 -19.49
CA GLU A 88 1.44 -40.87 -20.19
C GLU A 88 0.42 -41.92 -20.64
N SER A 89 -0.72 -42.00 -19.95
CA SER A 89 -1.78 -42.96 -20.27
C SER A 89 -3.12 -42.53 -19.69
N GLN A 90 -4.20 -43.08 -20.23
CA GLN A 90 -5.55 -42.94 -19.67
C GLN A 90 -5.63 -43.45 -18.21
N GLN A 91 -4.87 -44.49 -17.87
CA GLN A 91 -4.81 -45.07 -16.54
C GLN A 91 -4.18 -44.09 -15.54
N THR A 92 -3.09 -43.41 -15.94
CA THR A 92 -2.45 -42.36 -15.15
C THR A 92 -3.41 -41.19 -14.90
N LEU A 93 -4.12 -40.73 -15.95
CA LEU A 93 -5.16 -39.71 -15.79
C LEU A 93 -6.25 -40.19 -14.83
N THR A 94 -6.80 -41.38 -15.05
CA THR A 94 -7.92 -41.92 -14.26
C THR A 94 -7.59 -42.01 -12.78
N ARG A 95 -6.41 -42.53 -12.43
CA ARG A 95 -5.94 -42.60 -11.04
C ARG A 95 -5.79 -41.21 -10.42
N THR A 96 -5.15 -40.30 -11.13
CA THR A 96 -4.88 -38.95 -10.62
C THR A 96 -6.16 -38.13 -10.46
N PHE A 97 -7.05 -38.22 -11.44
CA PHE A 97 -8.36 -37.55 -11.42
C PHE A 97 -9.25 -38.09 -10.31
N LYS A 98 -9.31 -39.43 -10.15
CA LYS A 98 -10.05 -40.05 -9.03
C LYS A 98 -9.51 -39.59 -7.68
N ASN A 99 -8.19 -39.50 -7.50
CA ASN A 99 -7.61 -39.05 -6.24
C ASN A 99 -7.91 -37.56 -5.94
N TYR A 100 -8.16 -36.75 -6.97
CA TYR A 100 -8.42 -35.32 -6.82
C TYR A 100 -9.91 -35.01 -6.64
N PHE A 101 -10.79 -35.70 -7.37
CA PHE A 101 -12.24 -35.47 -7.37
C PHE A 101 -13.06 -36.55 -6.65
N ASP A 102 -12.42 -37.58 -6.11
CA ASP A 102 -13.01 -38.82 -5.54
C ASP A 102 -13.85 -39.66 -6.52
N VAL A 103 -13.89 -39.27 -7.80
CA VAL A 103 -14.73 -39.88 -8.82
C VAL A 103 -13.91 -40.08 -10.10
N PRO A 104 -13.97 -41.27 -10.75
CA PRO A 104 -13.28 -41.48 -12.03
C PRO A 104 -13.82 -40.58 -13.15
N PRO A 105 -13.01 -40.22 -14.18
CA PRO A 105 -13.40 -39.30 -15.25
C PRO A 105 -14.72 -39.66 -15.97
N HIS A 106 -14.90 -40.94 -16.31
CA HIS A 106 -16.13 -41.40 -16.98
C HIS A 106 -17.36 -41.19 -16.11
N LYS A 107 -17.27 -41.56 -14.82
CA LYS A 107 -18.37 -41.36 -13.88
C LYS A 107 -18.63 -39.88 -13.66
N TYR A 108 -17.56 -39.06 -13.55
CA TYR A 108 -17.67 -37.62 -13.39
C TYR A 108 -18.41 -36.95 -14.55
N ARG A 109 -18.19 -37.39 -15.79
CA ARG A 109 -18.93 -36.91 -16.98
C ARG A 109 -20.45 -37.07 -16.81
N ILE A 110 -20.90 -38.29 -16.52
CA ILE A 110 -22.33 -38.66 -16.54
C ILE A 110 -23.11 -38.30 -15.27
N THR A 111 -22.43 -37.94 -14.18
CA THR A 111 -23.08 -37.66 -12.88
C THR A 111 -23.13 -36.16 -12.61
N ASN A 112 -24.21 -35.63 -12.06
CA ASN A 112 -24.30 -34.20 -11.73
C ASN A 112 -23.58 -33.83 -10.41
N VAL A 113 -22.36 -34.35 -10.22
CA VAL A 113 -21.56 -34.05 -9.02
C VAL A 113 -21.09 -32.59 -9.10
N PRO A 114 -21.32 -31.78 -8.05
CA PRO A 114 -20.75 -30.44 -7.96
C PRO A 114 -19.25 -30.53 -7.67
N GLY A 115 -18.44 -30.70 -8.71
CA GLY A 115 -16.99 -30.70 -8.59
C GLY A 115 -16.36 -29.30 -8.57
N GLU A 116 -17.16 -28.25 -8.74
CA GLU A 116 -16.75 -26.85 -8.67
C GLU A 116 -16.06 -26.51 -7.35
N SER A 117 -16.46 -27.14 -6.25
CA SER A 117 -15.84 -26.98 -4.92
C SER A 117 -14.35 -27.35 -4.87
N ARG A 118 -13.86 -28.16 -5.83
CA ARG A 118 -12.46 -28.61 -5.91
C ARG A 118 -11.71 -27.98 -7.08
N TYR A 119 -12.35 -27.10 -7.84
CA TYR A 119 -11.70 -26.42 -8.93
C TYR A 119 -10.63 -25.49 -8.38
N LEU A 120 -9.41 -25.70 -8.85
CA LEU A 120 -8.35 -24.74 -8.63
C LEU A 120 -8.43 -23.71 -9.75
N HIS A 121 -8.66 -22.46 -9.39
CA HIS A 121 -8.69 -21.35 -10.35
C HIS A 121 -7.28 -20.80 -10.62
N PRO A 122 -7.09 -20.06 -11.72
CA PRO A 122 -5.84 -19.36 -11.98
C PRO A 122 -5.44 -18.43 -10.84
N LEU A 123 -4.27 -18.69 -10.27
CA LEU A 123 -3.69 -17.83 -9.24
C LEU A 123 -3.30 -16.46 -9.80
N ILE A 124 -3.25 -16.28 -11.12
CA ILE A 124 -3.00 -14.97 -11.76
C ILE A 124 -3.98 -13.92 -11.22
N THR A 125 -5.24 -14.28 -10.96
CA THR A 125 -6.25 -13.37 -10.42
C THR A 125 -5.90 -12.89 -9.00
N ASP A 126 -5.40 -13.79 -8.16
CA ASP A 126 -5.11 -13.51 -6.74
C ASP A 126 -3.74 -12.85 -6.54
N VAL A 127 -2.71 -13.31 -7.25
CA VAL A 127 -1.37 -12.72 -7.11
C VAL A 127 -1.34 -11.32 -7.73
N ASN A 128 -2.01 -11.07 -8.88
CA ASN A 128 -2.14 -9.72 -9.44
C ASN A 128 -2.76 -8.77 -8.41
N ARG A 129 -3.83 -9.20 -7.74
CA ARG A 129 -4.50 -8.39 -6.70
C ARG A 129 -3.54 -8.01 -5.58
N LEU A 130 -2.78 -8.96 -5.06
CA LEU A 130 -1.80 -8.73 -3.99
C LEU A 130 -0.62 -7.85 -4.45
N TYR A 131 -0.15 -8.03 -5.69
CA TYR A 131 0.91 -7.22 -6.27
C TYR A 131 0.46 -5.77 -6.48
N TYR A 132 -0.71 -5.55 -7.10
CA TYR A 132 -1.26 -4.21 -7.27
C TYR A 132 -1.54 -3.55 -5.93
N GLN A 133 -2.11 -4.27 -4.95
CA GLN A 133 -2.32 -3.73 -3.61
C GLN A 133 -1.02 -3.29 -2.95
N ARG A 134 0.02 -4.13 -2.95
CA ARG A 134 1.31 -3.78 -2.37
C ARG A 134 1.97 -2.61 -3.11
N ARG A 135 1.87 -2.56 -4.44
CA ARG A 135 2.41 -1.45 -5.23
C ARG A 135 1.66 -0.15 -4.97
N ILE A 136 0.34 -0.21 -4.86
CA ILE A 136 -0.52 0.93 -4.51
C ILE A 136 -0.18 1.41 -3.10
N GLU A 137 -0.03 0.51 -2.12
CA GLU A 137 0.39 0.90 -0.75
C GLU A 137 1.72 1.65 -0.73
N GLU A 138 2.73 1.16 -1.46
CA GLU A 138 4.03 1.83 -1.54
C GLU A 138 3.93 3.21 -2.22
N ILE A 139 3.10 3.32 -3.27
CA ILE A 139 2.83 4.60 -3.95
C ILE A 139 2.09 5.55 -3.01
N MET A 140 1.09 5.07 -2.27
CA MET A 140 0.33 5.87 -1.30
C MET A 140 1.21 6.34 -0.14
N LYS A 141 2.14 5.51 0.35
CA LYS A 141 3.14 5.92 1.35
C LYS A 141 4.05 7.02 0.84
N LEU A 142 4.47 6.95 -0.43
CA LEU A 142 5.30 7.98 -1.04
C LEU A 142 4.55 9.31 -1.15
N PHE A 143 3.29 9.29 -1.60
CA PHE A 143 2.44 10.48 -1.64
C PHE A 143 2.17 11.06 -0.25
N ALA A 144 1.89 10.22 0.75
CA ALA A 144 1.70 10.66 2.13
C ALA A 144 2.97 11.33 2.69
N ALA A 145 4.14 10.72 2.46
CA ALA A 145 5.42 11.31 2.87
C ALA A 145 5.69 12.65 2.17
N ALA A 146 5.46 12.74 0.86
CA ALA A 146 5.60 13.98 0.10
C ALA A 146 4.64 15.08 0.59
N ALA A 147 3.39 14.72 0.89
CA ALA A 147 2.40 15.64 1.46
C ALA A 147 2.83 16.17 2.84
N ILE A 148 3.36 15.30 3.71
CA ILE A 148 3.89 15.69 5.02
C ILE A 148 5.06 16.68 4.85
N VAL A 149 5.98 16.41 3.94
CA VAL A 149 7.11 17.32 3.64
C VAL A 149 6.62 18.67 3.13
N LEU A 150 5.67 18.68 2.19
CA LEU A 150 5.08 19.92 1.68
C LEU A 150 4.38 20.73 2.78
N LEU A 151 3.63 20.06 3.66
CA LEU A 151 2.95 20.71 4.78
C LEU A 151 3.96 21.30 5.80
N ALA A 152 5.05 20.60 6.07
CA ALA A 152 6.13 21.08 6.94
C ALA A 152 6.86 22.29 6.32
N LEU A 153 7.09 22.29 5.00
CA LEU A 153 7.70 23.42 4.31
C LEU A 153 6.78 24.65 4.27
N ALA A 154 5.47 24.44 4.08
CA ALA A 154 4.48 25.52 4.07
C ALA A 154 4.30 26.17 5.46
N SER A 155 4.43 25.39 6.53
CA SER A 155 4.35 25.90 7.92
C SER A 155 5.63 26.58 8.40
N GLY A 156 6.77 26.36 7.73
CA GLY A 156 8.07 26.99 8.06
C GLY A 156 8.25 28.45 7.61
N GLN A 157 7.29 29.05 6.90
CA GLN A 157 7.40 30.43 6.37
C GLN A 157 6.69 31.50 7.24
N SER A 158 6.28 31.17 8.47
CA SER A 158 5.48 32.08 9.32
C SER A 158 6.27 32.68 10.52
N TYR A 159 7.51 33.13 10.30
CA TYR A 159 8.28 33.89 11.30
C TYR A 159 9.23 34.89 10.63
N ALA A 160 8.72 35.93 9.97
CA ALA A 160 9.53 37.09 9.57
C ALA A 160 8.69 38.35 9.28
N GLU A 161 7.70 38.68 10.10
CA GLU A 161 7.07 40.01 10.05
C GLU A 161 6.81 40.54 11.45
N GLN A 162 7.85 41.11 12.08
CA GLN A 162 7.70 42.17 13.08
C GLN A 162 9.01 42.96 13.17
N THR A 163 8.87 44.27 13.37
CA THR A 163 9.85 45.36 13.20
C THR A 163 9.98 45.77 11.72
N SER A 164 9.63 46.97 11.26
CA SER A 164 9.57 48.29 11.92
C SER A 164 8.82 49.27 10.99
N THR A 165 7.90 50.07 11.52
CA THR A 165 7.26 51.18 10.78
C THR A 165 8.12 52.45 10.90
N PRO A 166 8.54 53.11 9.81
CA PRO A 166 9.12 54.45 9.91
C PRO A 166 8.03 55.52 9.86
N VAL A 167 8.16 56.51 10.75
CA VAL A 167 7.32 57.70 10.89
C VAL A 167 7.39 58.58 9.64
N ARG A 168 6.23 58.96 9.10
CA ARG A 168 6.09 59.82 7.93
C ARG A 168 6.22 61.30 8.32
N HIS A 169 7.27 61.94 7.83
CA HIS A 169 7.52 63.38 7.89
C HIS A 169 6.47 64.15 7.08
N ASN A 170 5.91 65.23 7.61
CA ASN A 170 5.20 66.21 6.80
C ASN A 170 5.43 67.65 7.29
N ASN A 171 5.74 68.47 6.30
CA ASN A 171 6.39 69.77 6.30
C ASN A 171 5.47 70.92 6.76
N ARG A 172 5.97 71.88 7.53
CA ARG A 172 5.55 73.30 7.47
C ARG A 172 6.72 74.22 7.78
N ASP A 173 7.08 75.02 6.79
CA ASP A 173 7.98 76.17 6.89
C ASP A 173 7.56 77.10 8.03
N ALA A 174 8.46 77.33 8.99
CA ALA A 174 8.37 78.44 9.93
C ALA A 174 9.79 78.88 10.36
N MET A 175 10.16 80.02 9.78
CA MET A 175 11.19 81.00 10.11
C MET A 175 11.90 80.87 11.48
N ILE A 176 13.23 80.85 11.46
CA ILE A 176 14.10 80.91 12.64
C ILE A 176 14.18 82.36 13.15
N ILE A 177 13.75 82.61 14.38
CA ILE A 177 14.12 83.77 15.20
C ILE A 177 14.59 83.25 16.56
N PRO A 178 15.80 83.60 17.04
CA PRO A 178 16.20 83.23 18.38
C PRO A 178 15.50 84.15 19.40
N SER A 179 14.77 83.57 20.34
CA SER A 179 14.28 84.32 21.51
C SER A 179 15.20 84.01 22.70
N GLU A 180 15.82 85.08 23.18
CA GLU A 180 16.68 85.11 24.37
C GLU A 180 15.90 84.67 25.62
N HIS A 181 16.62 84.00 26.52
CA HIS A 181 16.21 83.79 27.90
C HIS A 181 15.75 85.08 28.56
N ASN A 182 14.59 85.03 29.21
CA ASN A 182 14.30 85.93 30.31
C ASN A 182 13.44 85.19 31.33
N ASP A 183 14.09 84.76 32.41
CA ASP A 183 13.42 84.31 33.62
C ASP A 183 12.58 85.46 34.19
N SER A 184 11.37 85.15 34.68
CA SER A 184 10.76 85.99 35.70
C SER A 184 10.11 85.13 36.78
N PRO A 185 10.42 85.42 38.06
CA PRO A 185 10.10 84.60 39.21
C PRO A 185 8.73 84.95 39.79
N PHE A 186 8.09 83.97 40.43
CA PHE A 186 6.80 84.05 41.12
C PHE A 186 5.57 84.18 40.21
N ASP A 187 4.73 83.15 40.18
CA ASP A 187 3.41 83.32 40.80
C ASP A 187 2.84 81.98 41.29
N PHE A 188 2.47 81.99 42.57
CA PHE A 188 1.84 80.90 43.31
C PHE A 188 0.33 81.13 43.22
N ASN A 189 -0.43 80.14 42.74
CA ASN A 189 -1.84 80.05 43.13
C ASN A 189 -2.34 78.60 43.16
N HIS A 190 -2.56 78.16 44.40
CA HIS A 190 -3.58 77.23 44.91
C HIS A 190 -3.56 75.79 44.38
N MET A 191 -3.03 74.77 45.07
CA MET A 191 -3.36 74.18 46.40
C MET A 191 -4.84 73.87 46.66
N ALA A 192 -5.04 72.65 47.19
CA ALA A 192 -6.24 71.96 47.69
C ALA A 192 -6.98 71.12 46.63
N SER A 193 -7.41 69.88 46.88
CA SER A 193 -7.29 68.95 48.01
C SER A 193 -7.96 67.66 47.51
N GLY A 194 -7.38 66.48 47.74
CA GLY A 194 -8.12 65.24 47.47
C GLY A 194 -7.26 64.02 47.23
N SER A 195 -6.44 63.62 48.20
CA SER A 195 -6.08 62.21 48.35
C SER A 195 -6.21 61.88 49.83
N ASP A 196 -6.89 60.78 50.13
CA ASP A 196 -6.39 59.70 51.00
C ASP A 196 -7.50 59.09 51.88
N LYS A 197 -7.37 57.76 51.99
CA LYS A 197 -8.01 56.81 52.92
C LYS A 197 -9.45 56.41 52.62
N SER A 198 -9.86 55.15 52.72
CA SER A 198 -9.22 53.87 53.05
C SER A 198 -10.28 52.77 52.91
N ASP A 199 -9.88 51.50 53.12
CA ASP A 199 -10.73 50.38 53.57
C ASP A 199 -11.46 49.63 52.43
N GLU A 200 -11.53 48.30 52.32
CA GLU A 200 -11.50 47.25 53.34
C GLU A 200 -11.37 45.87 52.61
N LEU A 201 -10.54 44.97 53.17
CA LEU A 201 -10.72 43.50 53.30
C LEU A 201 -10.88 42.62 52.03
N GLY A 202 -10.21 41.48 51.85
CA GLY A 202 -9.36 40.71 52.75
C GLY A 202 -8.92 39.39 52.08
N VAL A 203 -7.60 39.15 52.11
CA VAL A 203 -6.82 37.89 52.24
C VAL A 203 -7.19 36.57 51.48
N PRO A 204 -6.18 35.71 51.20
CA PRO A 204 -6.08 34.84 50.03
C PRO A 204 -6.20 33.34 50.35
N TYR A 205 -6.21 32.49 49.31
CA TYR A 205 -5.71 31.10 49.44
C TYR A 205 -4.83 30.68 48.27
N TYR A 206 -3.57 30.38 48.60
CA TYR A 206 -2.62 29.60 47.79
C TYR A 206 -3.01 28.11 47.79
N ASN A 207 -2.64 27.37 46.74
CA ASN A 207 -2.37 25.93 46.84
C ASN A 207 -1.39 25.44 45.74
N GLN A 208 -0.18 25.08 46.17
CA GLN A 208 0.88 24.28 45.54
C GLN A 208 1.96 24.12 46.65
N GLN A 209 2.56 23.00 47.07
CA GLN A 209 2.78 21.60 46.64
C GLN A 209 2.86 20.74 47.95
N GLY A 210 2.70 19.42 47.99
CA GLY A 210 3.75 18.42 47.71
C GLY A 210 4.52 17.97 48.96
N LEU A 211 4.34 16.68 49.34
CA LEU A 211 5.04 15.83 50.32
C LEU A 211 4.86 16.08 51.82
#